data_AF-A0A538LGB6-F1
#
_entry.id   AF-A0A538LGB6-F1
#
_cell.length_a   1.000
_cell.length_b   1.000
_cell.length_c   1.000
_cell.angle_alpha   90.00
_cell.angle_beta   90.00
_cell.angle_gamma   90.00
#
_symmetry.space_group_name_H-M   'P 1'
#
loop_
_entity.id
_entity.type
_entity.pdbx_description
1 polymer ?
#
loop_
_entity_poly.entity_id
_entity_poly.type
_entity_poly.pdbx_seq_one_letter_code
_entity_poly.pdbx_strand_id
1 'polypeptide(L)'
;MSAKPVAWWGMMMLVAAEATLFGTLIGTYFYLRFSTPHWPPGGIAKPGAVVPIVLALVLVASVFPLRLGTRAGIALALLMQAGYFAYAVHDFADRLHSFTPQTNAYGSIYYVLLGADHAHVAVGLLFDVWLLANWRTIGLRVITVYWIAVAVLTLAVTGTILSARA
;
A
#
# COMPACT_ATOMS: atom_id res chain seq x y z
N MET A 1 -20.31 -3.75 -28.19
CA MET A 1 -19.35 -3.64 -27.06
C MET A 1 -19.73 -4.69 -26.03
N SER A 2 -18.85 -5.65 -25.71
CA SER A 2 -19.14 -6.65 -24.66
C SER A 2 -19.10 -5.97 -23.29
N ALA A 3 -20.20 -6.02 -22.54
CA ALA A 3 -20.26 -5.45 -21.20
C ALA A 3 -19.24 -6.15 -20.27
N LYS A 4 -18.51 -5.35 -19.46
CA LYS A 4 -17.59 -5.90 -18.46
C LYS A 4 -18.37 -6.73 -17.43
N PRO A 5 -17.81 -7.83 -16.90
CA PRO A 5 -18.46 -8.62 -15.85
C PRO A 5 -18.78 -7.78 -14.61
N VAL A 6 -19.84 -8.12 -13.86
CA VAL A 6 -20.24 -7.45 -12.61
C VAL A 6 -19.07 -7.31 -11.63
N ALA A 7 -18.24 -8.34 -11.51
CA ALA A 7 -17.05 -8.34 -10.64
C ALA A 7 -16.04 -7.22 -10.98
N TRP A 8 -15.94 -6.82 -12.25
CA TRP A 8 -15.07 -5.73 -12.67
C TRP A 8 -15.59 -4.38 -12.15
N TRP A 9 -16.90 -4.11 -12.30
CA TRP A 9 -17.51 -2.89 -11.78
C TRP A 9 -17.47 -2.82 -10.25
N GLY A 10 -17.71 -3.93 -9.57
CA GLY A 10 -17.57 -4.02 -8.11
C GLY A 10 -16.16 -3.63 -7.64
N MET A 11 -15.12 -4.10 -8.33
CA MET A 11 -13.74 -3.70 -8.04
C MET A 11 -13.47 -2.23 -8.32
N MET A 12 -13.99 -1.67 -9.41
CA MET A 12 -13.81 -0.24 -9.69
C MET A 12 -14.48 0.65 -8.64
N MET A 13 -15.66 0.26 -8.15
CA MET A 13 -16.34 0.98 -7.06
C MET A 13 -15.56 0.88 -5.75
N LEU A 14 -14.99 -0.29 -5.44
CA LEU A 14 -14.10 -0.47 -4.29
C LEU A 14 -12.88 0.45 -4.42
N VAL A 15 -12.19 0.46 -5.56
CA VAL A 15 -11.03 1.32 -5.80
C VAL A 15 -11.39 2.80 -5.66
N ALA A 16 -12.58 3.22 -6.12
CA ALA A 16 -13.04 4.61 -5.95
C ALA A 16 -13.31 4.96 -4.48
N ALA A 17 -13.88 4.04 -3.70
CA ALA A 17 -14.09 4.22 -2.27
C ALA A 17 -12.76 4.32 -1.51
N GLU A 18 -11.82 3.41 -1.78
CA GLU A 18 -10.47 3.42 -1.20
C GLU A 18 -9.69 4.67 -1.58
N ALA A 19 -9.79 5.12 -2.85
CA ALA A 19 -9.16 6.37 -3.28
C ALA A 19 -9.69 7.59 -2.51
N THR A 20 -10.99 7.59 -2.18
CA THR A 20 -11.60 8.65 -1.35
C THR A 20 -11.09 8.55 0.09
N LEU A 21 -11.06 7.35 0.67
CA LEU A 21 -10.54 7.11 2.01
C LEU A 21 -9.09 7.58 2.15
N PHE A 22 -8.19 7.09 1.31
CA PHE A 22 -6.78 7.49 1.35
C PHE A 22 -6.58 8.96 0.96
N GLY A 23 -7.38 9.48 0.03
CA GLY A 23 -7.37 10.91 -0.30
C GLY A 23 -7.66 11.78 0.92
N THR A 24 -8.65 11.40 1.73
CA THR A 24 -8.95 12.14 2.98
C THR A 24 -7.83 12.00 4.01
N LEU A 25 -7.26 10.81 4.21
CA LEU A 25 -6.14 10.59 5.14
C LEU A 25 -4.88 11.38 4.73
N ILE A 26 -4.54 11.39 3.45
CA ILE A 26 -3.42 12.19 2.91
C ILE A 26 -3.72 13.69 3.06
N GLY A 27 -4.95 14.13 2.80
CA GLY A 27 -5.40 15.50 3.06
C GLY A 27 -5.21 15.90 4.53
N THR A 28 -5.61 15.03 5.46
CA THR A 28 -5.39 15.22 6.90
C THR A 28 -3.91 15.32 7.26
N TYR A 29 -3.04 14.48 6.67
CA TYR A 29 -1.60 14.56 6.87
C TYR A 29 -1.05 15.95 6.51
N PHE A 30 -1.39 16.47 5.32
CA PHE A 30 -0.89 17.77 4.88
C PHE A 30 -1.49 18.92 5.69
N TYR A 31 -2.76 18.83 6.07
CA TYR A 31 -3.38 19.79 6.97
C TYR A 31 -2.63 19.89 8.31
N LEU A 32 -2.31 18.75 8.94
CA LEU A 32 -1.54 18.69 10.19
C LEU A 32 -0.12 19.24 10.01
N ARG A 33 0.54 18.86 8.90
CA ARG A 33 1.89 19.32 8.57
C ARG A 33 1.96 20.84 8.44
N PHE A 34 1.03 21.46 7.69
CA PHE A 34 1.04 22.91 7.48
C PHE A 34 0.56 23.70 8.68
N SER A 35 -0.17 23.06 9.60
CA SER A 35 -0.61 23.67 10.86
C SER A 35 0.42 23.53 11.99
N THR A 36 1.55 22.86 11.75
CA THR A 36 2.60 22.63 12.77
C THR A 36 3.92 23.25 12.31
N PRO A 37 4.58 24.12 13.11
CA PRO A 37 5.82 24.79 12.70
C PRO A 37 6.99 23.84 12.39
N HIS A 38 7.03 22.68 13.05
CA HIS A 38 8.07 21.67 12.87
C HIS A 38 7.44 20.32 12.58
N TRP A 39 7.88 19.67 11.49
CA TRP A 39 7.36 18.38 11.05
C TRP A 39 8.52 17.47 10.63
N PRO A 40 8.65 16.26 11.22
CA PRO A 40 7.85 15.70 12.32
C PRO A 40 8.07 16.42 13.67
N PRO A 41 7.04 16.53 14.53
CA PRO A 41 7.17 17.12 15.87
C PRO A 41 7.89 16.16 16.84
N GLY A 42 8.45 16.72 17.93
CA GLY A 42 8.98 15.93 19.04
C GLY A 42 10.32 15.24 18.79
N GLY A 43 11.13 15.74 17.85
CA GLY A 43 12.48 15.20 17.59
C GLY A 43 12.47 13.84 16.88
N ILE A 44 11.34 13.41 16.33
CA ILE A 44 11.24 12.17 15.54
C ILE A 44 12.16 12.29 14.31
N ALA A 45 13.04 11.30 14.15
CA ALA A 45 13.99 11.25 13.04
C ALA A 45 13.25 11.24 11.70
N LYS A 46 13.80 12.01 10.74
CA LYS A 46 13.26 12.05 9.38
C LYS A 46 13.29 10.65 8.75
N PRO A 47 12.23 10.24 8.02
CA PRO A 47 12.17 8.90 7.44
C PRO A 47 13.29 8.71 6.40
N GLY A 48 13.92 7.53 6.40
CA GLY A 48 14.87 7.12 5.36
C GLY A 48 14.18 7.02 4.00
N ALA A 49 14.84 7.41 2.91
CA ALA A 49 14.22 7.47 1.58
C ALA A 49 14.51 6.23 0.72
N VAL A 50 15.76 5.74 0.77
CA VAL A 50 16.22 4.69 -0.15
C VAL A 50 15.40 3.41 0.00
N VAL A 51 15.26 2.92 1.24
CA VAL A 51 14.56 1.67 1.52
C VAL A 51 13.07 1.72 1.13
N PRO A 52 12.26 2.71 1.57
CA PRO A 52 10.86 2.79 1.15
C PRO A 52 10.67 2.92 -0.36
N ILE A 53 11.54 3.68 -1.04
CA ILE A 53 11.47 3.82 -2.50
C ILE A 53 11.75 2.49 -3.19
N VAL A 54 12.82 1.79 -2.80
CA VAL A 54 13.18 0.49 -3.38
C VAL A 54 12.04 -0.51 -3.17
N LEU A 55 11.48 -0.57 -1.96
CA LEU A 55 10.37 -1.45 -1.64
C LEU A 55 9.12 -1.13 -2.45
N ALA A 56 8.76 0.15 -2.57
CA ALA A 56 7.62 0.56 -3.40
C ALA A 56 7.84 0.18 -4.88
N LEU A 57 9.07 0.32 -5.40
CA LEU A 57 9.41 -0.12 -6.76
C LEU A 57 9.32 -1.64 -6.93
N VAL A 58 9.74 -2.43 -5.93
CA VAL A 58 9.57 -3.89 -5.93
C VAL A 58 8.09 -4.26 -5.97
N LEU A 59 7.25 -3.57 -5.19
CA LEU A 59 5.80 -3.81 -5.18
C LEU A 59 5.18 -3.48 -6.54
N VAL A 60 5.54 -2.34 -7.14
CA VAL A 60 5.11 -1.96 -8.50
C VAL A 60 5.56 -2.99 -9.54
N ALA A 61 6.80 -3.46 -9.45
CA ALA A 61 7.35 -4.46 -10.35
C ALA A 61 6.63 -5.81 -10.24
N SER A 62 6.10 -6.17 -9.06
CA SER A 62 5.35 -7.42 -8.85
C SER A 62 4.06 -7.53 -9.68
N VAL A 63 3.53 -6.40 -10.17
CA VAL A 63 2.35 -6.38 -11.06
C VAL A 63 2.66 -7.01 -12.42
N PHE A 64 3.91 -6.93 -12.89
CA PHE A 64 4.30 -7.47 -14.19
C PHE A 64 4.12 -8.99 -14.29
N PRO A 65 4.66 -9.82 -13.39
CA PRO A 65 4.46 -11.28 -13.45
C PRO A 65 2.99 -11.70 -13.25
N LEU A 66 2.18 -10.94 -12.50
CA LEU A 66 0.72 -11.13 -12.42
C LEU A 66 0.03 -11.01 -13.79
N ARG A 67 0.45 -10.04 -14.62
CA ARG A 67 -0.12 -9.80 -15.95
C ARG A 67 0.17 -10.90 -16.96
N LEU A 68 1.18 -11.74 -16.71
CA LEU A 68 1.46 -12.92 -17.55
C LEU A 68 0.32 -13.94 -17.48
N GLY A 69 -0.49 -13.91 -16.42
CA GLY A 69 -1.65 -14.78 -16.26
C GLY A 69 -1.34 -16.26 -16.24
N THR A 70 -0.15 -16.61 -15.73
CA THR A 70 0.27 -17.99 -15.49
C THR A 70 0.39 -18.24 -13.99
N ARG A 71 0.25 -19.50 -13.56
CA ARG A 71 0.46 -19.88 -12.15
C ARG A 71 1.85 -19.51 -11.64
N ALA A 72 2.88 -19.70 -12.47
CA ALA A 72 4.25 -19.32 -12.14
C ALA A 72 4.39 -17.79 -11.99
N GLY A 73 3.72 -17.01 -12.85
CA GLY A 73 3.68 -15.55 -12.74
C GLY A 73 3.04 -15.07 -11.43
N ILE A 74 1.92 -15.66 -11.03
CA ILE A 74 1.27 -15.35 -9.74
C ILE A 74 2.17 -15.76 -8.58
N ALA A 75 2.79 -16.94 -8.62
CA ALA A 75 3.69 -17.39 -7.55
C ALA A 75 4.92 -16.47 -7.41
N LEU A 76 5.48 -16.00 -8.53
CA LEU A 76 6.57 -15.02 -8.52
C LEU A 76 6.13 -13.67 -7.95
N ALA A 77 4.96 -13.18 -8.36
CA ALA A 77 4.39 -11.95 -7.83
C ALA A 77 4.17 -12.04 -6.32
N LEU A 78 3.55 -13.13 -5.86
CA LEU A 78 3.32 -13.44 -4.46
C LEU A 78 4.62 -13.45 -3.65
N LEU A 79 5.68 -14.05 -4.18
CA LEU A 79 6.99 -14.07 -3.52
C LEU A 79 7.56 -12.65 -3.35
N MET A 80 7.50 -11.82 -4.40
CA MET A 80 7.98 -10.44 -4.37
C MET A 80 7.18 -9.60 -3.36
N GLN A 81 5.84 -9.71 -3.39
CA GLN A 81 4.95 -8.98 -2.50
C GLN A 81 5.08 -9.44 -1.05
N ALA A 82 5.25 -10.74 -0.81
CA ALA A 82 5.47 -11.28 0.53
C ALA A 82 6.81 -10.80 1.09
N GLY A 83 7.86 -10.74 0.27
CA GLY A 83 9.16 -10.17 0.65
C GLY A 83 9.04 -8.69 1.02
N TYR A 84 8.35 -7.89 0.19
CA TYR A 84 7.99 -6.51 0.52
C TYR A 84 7.27 -6.43 1.87
N PHE A 85 6.18 -7.20 2.03
CA PHE A 85 5.31 -7.13 3.20
C PHE A 85 6.03 -7.54 4.48
N ALA A 86 6.86 -8.58 4.44
CA ALA A 86 7.64 -9.04 5.58
C ALA A 86 8.60 -7.94 6.07
N TYR A 87 9.32 -7.30 5.15
CA TYR A 87 10.19 -6.17 5.50
C TYR A 87 9.36 -5.01 6.07
N ALA A 88 8.24 -4.69 5.41
CA ALA A 88 7.45 -3.53 5.73
C ALA A 88 6.78 -3.66 7.13
N VAL A 89 6.31 -4.86 7.48
CA VAL A 89 5.85 -5.20 8.85
C VAL A 89 6.98 -5.13 9.87
N HIS A 90 8.19 -5.61 9.52
CA HIS A 90 9.35 -5.51 10.40
C HIS A 90 9.72 -4.04 10.68
N ASP A 91 9.84 -3.20 9.64
CA ASP A 91 10.12 -1.76 9.80
C ASP A 91 9.00 -1.04 10.56
N PHE A 92 7.73 -1.40 10.33
CA PHE A 92 6.60 -0.88 11.09
C PHE A 92 6.71 -1.21 12.58
N ALA A 93 7.04 -2.46 12.92
CA ALA A 93 7.22 -2.91 14.30
C ALA A 93 8.44 -2.27 14.98
N ASP A 94 9.56 -2.16 14.26
CA ASP A 94 10.78 -1.52 14.77
C ASP A 94 10.54 -0.03 15.11
N ARG A 95 9.79 0.69 14.26
CA ARG A 95 9.44 2.09 14.52
C ARG A 95 8.58 2.30 15.75
N LEU A 96 7.77 1.31 16.15
CA LEU A 96 6.95 1.42 17.38
C LEU A 96 7.82 1.56 18.64
N HIS A 97 9.09 1.13 18.60
CA HIS A 97 10.04 1.37 19.67
C HIS A 97 10.52 2.83 19.74
N SER A 98 10.44 3.58 18.64
CA SER A 98 10.89 4.97 18.56
C SER A 98 9.76 5.96 18.87
N PHE A 99 8.58 5.76 18.30
CA PHE A 99 7.38 6.56 18.58
C PHE A 99 6.12 5.74 18.32
N THR A 100 5.04 6.08 19.01
CA THR A 100 3.76 5.35 18.97
C THR A 100 2.65 6.18 18.31
N PRO A 101 1.52 5.57 17.92
CA PRO A 101 0.34 6.31 17.45
C PRO A 101 -0.17 7.36 18.44
N GLN A 102 0.11 7.20 19.73
CA GLN A 102 -0.32 8.09 20.81
C GLN A 102 0.68 9.21 21.11
N THR A 103 1.87 9.19 20.49
CA THR A 103 2.94 10.15 20.80
C THR A 103 2.54 11.58 20.44
N ASN A 104 1.99 11.77 19.24
CA ASN A 104 1.51 13.07 18.74
C ASN A 104 0.69 12.87 17.46
N ALA A 105 0.20 13.98 16.88
CA ALA A 105 -0.58 13.97 15.65
C ALA A 105 0.17 13.32 14.47
N TYR A 106 1.50 13.51 14.35
CA TYR A 106 2.31 12.84 13.34
C TYR A 106 2.32 11.33 13.54
N GLY A 107 2.55 10.86 14.76
CA GLY A 107 2.52 9.42 15.09
C GLY A 107 1.19 8.78 14.70
N SER A 108 0.07 9.40 15.09
CA SER A 108 -1.27 8.92 14.76
C SER A 108 -1.49 8.80 13.26
N ILE A 109 -1.30 9.90 12.50
CA ILE A 109 -1.56 9.86 11.05
C ILE A 109 -0.57 8.98 10.28
N TYR A 110 0.69 8.91 10.74
CA TYR A 110 1.74 8.05 10.18
C TYR A 110 1.32 6.58 10.25
N TYR A 111 0.97 6.10 11.44
CA TYR A 111 0.62 4.70 11.65
C TYR A 111 -0.73 4.32 11.03
N VAL A 112 -1.70 5.25 10.97
CA VAL A 112 -2.96 5.02 10.26
C VAL A 112 -2.73 4.88 8.75
N LEU A 113 -2.01 5.82 8.12
CA LEU A 113 -1.70 5.74 6.68
C LEU A 113 -0.91 4.48 6.34
N LEU A 114 0.19 4.25 7.08
CA LEU A 114 1.08 3.13 6.80
C LEU A 114 0.39 1.80 7.12
N GLY A 115 -0.30 1.70 8.27
CA GLY A 115 -1.02 0.48 8.66
C GLY A 115 -2.13 0.12 7.67
N ALA A 116 -2.88 1.12 7.17
CA ALA A 116 -3.91 0.89 6.17
C ALA A 116 -3.33 0.40 4.83
N ASP A 117 -2.19 0.96 4.37
CA ASP A 117 -1.47 0.48 3.19
C ASP A 117 -1.01 -0.99 3.36
N HIS A 118 -0.40 -1.31 4.51
CA HIS A 118 0.01 -2.68 4.82
C HIS A 118 -1.16 -3.66 4.87
N ALA A 119 -2.29 -3.26 5.45
CA ALA A 119 -3.49 -4.09 5.49
C ALA A 119 -3.99 -4.42 4.07
N HIS A 120 -3.91 -3.48 3.13
CA HIS A 120 -4.26 -3.72 1.73
C HIS A 120 -3.30 -4.71 1.06
N VAL A 121 -2.00 -4.58 1.31
CA VAL A 121 -1.00 -5.55 0.82
C VAL A 121 -1.29 -6.95 1.38
N ALA A 122 -1.62 -7.07 2.67
CA ALA A 122 -1.99 -8.34 3.29
C ALA A 122 -3.22 -8.97 2.63
N VAL A 123 -4.26 -8.17 2.36
CA VAL A 123 -5.46 -8.63 1.62
C VAL A 123 -5.10 -9.06 0.19
N GLY A 124 -4.22 -8.33 -0.49
CA GLY A 124 -3.69 -8.71 -1.80
C GLY A 124 -2.99 -10.07 -1.79
N LEU A 125 -2.14 -10.32 -0.79
CA LEU A 125 -1.47 -11.62 -0.62
C LEU A 125 -2.48 -12.77 -0.45
N LEU A 126 -3.54 -12.55 0.33
CA LEU A 126 -4.62 -13.53 0.50
C LEU A 126 -5.35 -13.79 -0.83
N PHE A 127 -5.56 -12.77 -1.65
CA PHE A 127 -6.13 -12.95 -2.99
C PHE A 127 -5.24 -13.77 -3.91
N ASP A 128 -3.92 -13.55 -3.90
CA ASP A 128 -2.98 -14.30 -4.73
C ASP A 128 -2.90 -15.77 -4.31
N VAL A 129 -2.85 -16.05 -3.00
CA VAL A 129 -2.93 -17.42 -2.45
C VAL A 129 -4.25 -18.09 -2.85
N TRP A 130 -5.36 -17.38 -2.67
CA TRP A 130 -6.68 -17.89 -3.05
C TRP A 130 -6.77 -18.19 -4.54
N LEU A 131 -6.18 -17.35 -5.39
CA LEU A 131 -6.19 -17.51 -6.85
C LEU A 131 -5.31 -18.67 -7.32
N LEU A 132 -4.19 -18.93 -6.64
CA LEU A 132 -3.35 -20.11 -6.88
C LEU A 132 -4.10 -21.41 -6.54
N ALA A 133 -4.86 -21.41 -5.43
CA ALA A 133 -5.69 -22.54 -5.04
C ALA A 133 -6.94 -22.69 -5.93
N ASN A 134 -7.55 -21.57 -6.34
CA ASN A 134 -8.81 -21.51 -7.09
C ASN A 134 -8.61 -20.76 -8.40
N TRP A 135 -8.08 -21.46 -9.40
CA TRP A 135 -7.77 -20.83 -10.68
C TRP A 135 -9.02 -20.26 -11.37
N ARG A 136 -9.12 -18.94 -11.45
CA ARG A 136 -10.22 -18.23 -12.12
C ARG A 136 -9.70 -17.06 -12.95
N THR A 137 -9.93 -17.09 -14.25
CA THR A 137 -9.47 -16.03 -15.18
C THR A 137 -10.11 -14.66 -14.91
N ILE A 138 -11.39 -14.63 -14.53
CA ILE A 138 -12.07 -13.40 -14.08
C ILE A 138 -11.46 -12.90 -12.77
N GLY A 139 -11.17 -13.81 -11.83
CA GLY A 139 -10.51 -13.50 -10.55
C GLY A 139 -9.16 -12.84 -10.76
N LEU A 140 -8.30 -13.44 -11.59
CA LEU A 140 -7.00 -12.88 -11.97
C LEU A 140 -7.12 -11.44 -12.49
N ARG A 141 -8.06 -11.17 -13.41
CA ARG A 141 -8.24 -9.83 -13.99
C ARG A 141 -8.63 -8.80 -12.94
N VAL A 142 -9.55 -9.16 -12.05
CA VAL A 142 -10.04 -8.29 -10.98
C VAL A 142 -8.97 -8.05 -9.91
N ILE A 143 -8.26 -9.10 -9.50
CA ILE A 143 -7.15 -9.03 -8.54
C ILE A 143 -5.97 -8.24 -9.11
N THR A 144 -5.70 -8.32 -10.41
CA THR A 144 -4.67 -7.49 -11.05
C THR A 144 -5.03 -6.00 -10.97
N VAL A 145 -6.30 -5.63 -11.14
CA VAL A 145 -6.76 -4.23 -10.96
C VAL A 145 -6.57 -3.79 -9.52
N TYR A 146 -6.92 -4.64 -8.55
CA TYR A 146 -6.66 -4.39 -7.14
C TYR A 146 -5.18 -4.12 -6.86
N TRP A 147 -4.27 -4.97 -7.34
CA TRP A 147 -2.83 -4.78 -7.16
C TRP A 147 -2.29 -3.51 -7.80
N ILE A 148 -2.81 -3.10 -8.96
CA ILE A 148 -2.45 -1.81 -9.56
C ILE A 148 -2.89 -0.65 -8.66
N ALA A 149 -4.11 -0.72 -8.11
CA ALA A 149 -4.60 0.30 -7.18
C ALA A 149 -3.76 0.36 -5.90
N VAL A 150 -3.43 -0.79 -5.32
CA VAL A 150 -2.53 -0.89 -4.15
C VAL A 150 -1.16 -0.32 -4.47
N ALA A 151 -0.55 -0.67 -5.61
CA ALA A 151 0.76 -0.13 -5.98
C ALA A 151 0.76 1.41 -6.12
N VAL A 152 -0.29 1.98 -6.72
CA VAL A 152 -0.46 3.45 -6.81
C VAL A 152 -0.65 4.08 -5.43
N LEU A 153 -1.47 3.46 -4.58
CA LEU A 153 -1.72 3.88 -3.22
C LEU A 153 -0.42 3.85 -2.38
N THR A 154 0.35 2.77 -2.46
CA THR A 154 1.65 2.65 -1.77
C THR A 154 2.63 3.72 -2.22
N LEU A 155 2.68 4.05 -3.51
CA LEU A 155 3.49 5.17 -4.01
C LEU A 155 3.03 6.51 -3.42
N ALA A 156 1.71 6.75 -3.37
CA ALA A 156 1.14 7.97 -2.79
C ALA A 156 1.43 8.08 -1.29
N VAL A 157 1.25 6.99 -0.53
CA VAL A 157 1.56 6.92 0.92
C VAL A 157 3.06 7.11 1.16
N THR A 158 3.92 6.42 0.40
CA THR A 158 5.38 6.57 0.49
C THR A 158 5.80 8.00 0.20
N GLY A 159 5.30 8.60 -0.87
CA GLY A 159 5.56 10.00 -1.21
C GLY A 159 5.09 10.97 -0.12
N THR A 160 3.91 10.72 0.45
CA THR A 160 3.36 11.51 1.55
C THR A 160 4.25 11.44 2.79
N ILE A 161 4.68 10.25 3.20
CA ILE A 161 5.56 10.07 4.36
C ILE A 161 6.94 10.71 4.11
N LEU A 162 7.54 10.47 2.94
CA LEU A 162 8.84 11.05 2.58
C LEU A 162 8.80 12.57 2.45
N SER A 163 7.62 13.15 2.21
CA SER A 163 7.47 14.60 2.18
C SER A 163 7.90 15.25 3.50
N ALA A 164 7.82 14.56 4.65
CA ALA A 164 8.32 15.04 5.95
C ALA A 164 9.82 15.36 5.98
N ARG A 165 10.58 14.95 4.96
CA ARG A 165 12.00 15.26 4.85
C ARG A 165 12.25 16.70 4.40
N ALA A 166 11.35 17.25 3.58
CA ALA A 166 11.42 18.60 3.01
C ALA A 166 11.05 19.65 4.07
#